data_AF-A0AAU7EZ26-F1
#
_entry.id   AF-A0AAU7EZ26-F1
#
_cell.length_a   1.000
_cell.length_b   1.000
_cell.length_c   1.000
_cell.angle_alpha   90.00
_cell.angle_beta   90.00
_cell.angle_gamma   90.00
#
_symmetry.space_group_name_H-M   'P 1'
#
loop_
_entity.id
_entity.type
_entity.pdbx_description
1 polymer ?
#
loop_
_entity_poly.entity_id
_entity_poly.type
_entity_poly.pdbx_seq_one_letter_code
_entity_poly.pdbx_strand_id
1 'polypeptide(L)'
;MAIYARVENGVVVERIDAGEYAICELFAPSFVETMVRVPEGQEVEIGAPIGELPIVAEPLPVKQSRVVTQVPIVTKEESGMASRAWREASLAKTEWLVTRHRDEQDLGRGTSLKPTQYLELLEYRQALRDWPDSLLFPAADSRPATPLWLASAIG
;
A
#
# COMPACT_ATOMS: atom_id res chain seq x y z
N MET A 1 -19.73 -19.35 24.46
CA MET A 1 -19.73 -18.89 23.04
C MET A 1 -19.06 -17.53 23.00
N ALA A 2 -18.08 -17.33 22.13
CA ALA A 2 -17.32 -16.09 22.05
C ALA A 2 -18.09 -15.04 21.24
N ILE A 3 -18.59 -14.01 21.94
CA ILE A 3 -19.38 -12.95 21.32
C ILE A 3 -18.52 -11.70 21.21
N TYR A 4 -18.56 -11.09 20.03
CA TYR A 4 -17.78 -9.90 19.71
C TYR A 4 -18.72 -8.79 19.27
N ALA A 5 -18.43 -7.58 19.76
CA ALA A 5 -19.16 -6.38 19.39
C ALA A 5 -18.23 -5.47 18.61
N ARG A 6 -18.66 -5.04 17.42
CA ARG A 6 -17.99 -3.98 16.68
C ARG A 6 -18.37 -2.65 17.31
N VAL A 7 -17.37 -1.86 17.68
CA VAL A 7 -17.57 -0.57 18.33
C VAL A 7 -17.01 0.51 17.42
N GLU A 8 -17.85 1.46 17.03
CA GLU A 8 -17.43 2.65 16.27
C GLU A 8 -17.76 3.90 17.09
N ASN A 9 -16.77 4.77 17.28
CA ASN A 9 -16.90 6.02 18.06
C ASN A 9 -17.48 5.82 19.48
N GLY A 10 -17.15 4.70 20.14
CA GLY A 10 -17.62 4.39 21.48
C GLY A 10 -19.06 3.85 21.56
N VAL A 11 -19.67 3.53 20.42
CA VAL A 11 -21.00 2.94 20.31
C VAL A 11 -20.91 1.57 19.64
N VAL A 12 -21.60 0.59 20.20
CA VAL A 12 -21.69 -0.75 19.60
C VAL A 12 -22.61 -0.69 18.38
N VAL A 13 -22.06 -0.97 17.20
CA VAL A 13 -22.77 -0.91 15.92
C VAL A 13 -23.19 -2.28 15.42
N GLU A 14 -22.48 -3.35 15.79
CA GLU A 14 -22.75 -4.69 15.27
C GLU A 14 -22.34 -5.76 16.29
N ARG A 15 -23.13 -6.83 16.38
CA ARG A 15 -22.86 -7.97 17.28
C ARG A 15 -22.68 -9.23 16.44
N ILE A 16 -21.56 -9.91 16.64
CA ILE A 16 -21.21 -11.14 15.94
C ILE A 16 -21.01 -12.25 16.96
N ASP A 17 -21.71 -13.35 16.75
CA ASP A 17 -21.50 -14.59 17.50
C ASP A 17 -20.46 -15.43 16.74
N ALA A 18 -19.26 -15.54 17.29
CA ALA A 18 -18.20 -16.36 16.70
C ALA A 18 -18.27 -17.83 17.17
N GLY A 19 -19.23 -18.18 18.02
CA GLY A 19 -19.41 -19.54 18.52
C GLY A 19 -18.19 -20.07 19.27
N GLU A 20 -17.57 -21.12 18.73
CA GLU A 20 -16.32 -21.73 19.21
C GLU A 20 -15.08 -21.33 18.37
N TYR A 21 -15.28 -20.61 17.27
CA TYR A 21 -14.22 -20.20 16.37
C TYR A 21 -13.61 -18.87 16.78
N ALA A 22 -12.31 -18.69 16.52
CA ALA A 22 -11.66 -17.41 16.75
C ALA A 22 -12.10 -16.41 15.68
N ILE A 23 -12.48 -15.21 16.08
CA ILE A 23 -12.94 -14.18 15.13
C ILE A 23 -11.87 -13.80 14.10
N CYS A 24 -10.60 -13.97 14.46
CA CYS A 24 -9.44 -13.84 13.57
C CYS A 24 -9.41 -14.84 12.41
N GLU A 25 -10.07 -15.98 12.53
CA GLU A 25 -10.15 -17.00 11.49
C GLU A 25 -11.33 -16.77 10.53
N LEU A 26 -12.33 -16.02 10.97
CA LEU A 26 -13.56 -15.79 10.22
C LEU A 26 -13.57 -14.45 9.47
N PHE A 27 -12.80 -13.46 9.94
CA PHE A 27 -12.82 -12.10 9.39
C PHE A 27 -11.41 -11.52 9.20
N ALA A 28 -11.30 -10.54 8.30
CA ALA A 28 -10.04 -9.88 7.98
C ALA A 28 -9.43 -9.16 9.21
N PRO A 29 -8.09 -9.05 9.31
CA PRO A 29 -7.44 -8.45 10.47
C PRO A 29 -7.92 -7.03 10.79
N SER A 30 -8.13 -6.20 9.76
CA SER A 30 -8.67 -4.84 9.89
C SER A 30 -10.10 -4.78 10.41
N PHE A 31 -10.88 -5.84 10.18
CA PHE A 31 -12.23 -5.95 10.72
C PHE A 31 -12.17 -6.33 12.21
N VAL A 32 -11.31 -7.28 12.56
CA VAL A 32 -11.13 -7.77 13.95
C VAL A 32 -10.55 -6.70 14.87
N GLU A 33 -9.69 -5.80 14.37
CA GLU A 33 -9.15 -4.67 15.13
C GLU A 33 -10.24 -3.73 15.69
N THR A 34 -11.42 -3.69 15.06
CA THR A 34 -12.56 -2.88 15.51
C THR A 34 -13.51 -3.62 16.46
N MET A 35 -13.20 -4.87 16.77
CA MET A 35 -14.06 -5.74 17.55
C MET A 35 -13.55 -5.88 18.99
N VAL A 36 -14.47 -5.67 19.93
CA VAL A 36 -14.22 -5.85 21.36
C VAL A 36 -14.84 -7.17 21.79
N ARG A 37 -14.04 -8.00 22.48
CA ARG A 37 -14.53 -9.25 23.07
C ARG A 37 -15.46 -8.92 24.22
N VAL A 38 -16.70 -9.39 24.13
CA VAL A 38 -17.68 -9.24 25.21
C VAL A 38 -17.45 -10.36 26.23
N PRO A 39 -17.19 -10.04 27.51
CA PRO A 39 -17.06 -11.06 28.55
C PRO A 39 -18.40 -11.79 28.75
N GLU A 40 -18.31 -13.12 28.94
CA GLU A 40 -19.47 -13.99 29.07
C GLU A 40 -20.29 -13.58 30.31
N GLY A 41 -21.54 -13.13 30.08
CA GLY A 41 -22.44 -12.60 31.12
C GLY A 41 -22.77 -11.11 30.99
N GLN A 42 -22.16 -10.38 30.05
CA GLN A 42 -22.49 -8.98 29.77
C GLN A 42 -23.39 -8.85 28.54
N GLU A 43 -24.65 -8.46 28.75
CA GLU A 43 -25.60 -8.19 27.67
C GLU A 43 -25.25 -6.83 27.05
N VAL A 44 -24.72 -6.87 25.83
CA VAL A 44 -24.35 -5.67 25.07
C VAL A 44 -25.44 -5.43 24.03
N GLU A 45 -26.30 -4.44 24.30
CA GLU A 45 -27.30 -3.95 23.36
C GLU A 45 -26.65 -3.01 22.31
N ILE A 46 -27.04 -3.16 21.05
CA ILE A 46 -26.62 -2.28 19.96
C ILE A 46 -27.08 -0.84 20.28
N GLY A 47 -26.14 0.11 20.34
CA GLY A 47 -26.43 1.52 20.65
C GLY A 47 -26.14 2.01 22.08
N ALA A 48 -25.61 1.18 22.98
CA ALA A 48 -25.22 1.63 24.31
C ALA A 48 -23.92 2.47 24.31
N PRO A 49 -23.88 3.68 24.90
CA PRO A 49 -22.64 4.43 25.10
C PRO A 49 -21.81 3.76 26.21
N ILE A 50 -20.50 3.57 25.98
CA ILE A 50 -19.56 3.10 27.00
C ILE A 50 -19.34 4.23 28.03
N GLY A 51 -20.29 4.37 28.94
CA GLY A 51 -20.16 5.15 30.16
C GLY A 51 -20.02 4.19 31.34
N GLU A 52 -18.84 4.18 31.95
CA GLU A 52 -18.60 3.76 33.33
C GLU A 52 -18.39 2.25 33.60
N LEU A 53 -17.18 1.76 33.32
CA LEU A 53 -16.54 0.71 34.12
C LEU A 53 -15.09 1.11 34.46
N PRO A 54 -14.63 0.92 35.70
CA PRO A 54 -13.53 1.68 36.28
C PRO A 54 -12.16 1.21 35.79
N ILE A 55 -11.27 2.18 35.61
CA ILE A 55 -9.83 2.01 35.37
C ILE A 55 -9.23 1.30 36.59
N VAL A 56 -9.06 -0.02 36.53
CA VAL A 56 -8.16 -0.73 37.45
C VAL A 56 -6.76 -0.65 36.85
N ALA A 57 -6.00 0.32 37.37
CA ALA A 57 -4.58 0.45 37.14
C ALA A 57 -3.85 -0.73 37.81
N GLU A 58 -3.50 -1.76 37.05
CA GLU A 58 -2.41 -2.67 37.40
C GLU A 58 -1.19 -2.33 36.53
N PRO A 59 -0.07 -1.87 37.12
CA PRO A 59 1.10 -1.44 36.38
C PRO A 59 1.75 -2.64 35.69
N LEU A 60 1.87 -2.57 34.37
CA LEU A 60 2.66 -3.52 33.59
C LEU A 60 4.11 -3.51 34.10
N PRO A 61 4.73 -4.67 34.42
CA PRO A 61 6.16 -4.72 34.64
C PRO A 61 6.87 -4.44 33.31
N VAL A 62 7.61 -3.32 33.28
CA VAL A 62 8.51 -2.96 32.19
C VAL A 62 9.54 -4.07 32.01
N LYS A 63 9.37 -4.88 30.97
CA LYS A 63 10.45 -5.69 30.39
C LYS A 63 10.86 -5.11 29.03
N GLN A 64 11.73 -4.11 29.16
CA GLN A 64 12.91 -3.80 28.36
C GLN A 64 12.89 -4.14 26.86
N SER A 65 12.94 -3.05 26.08
CA SER A 65 13.64 -2.89 24.80
C SER A 65 13.35 -3.91 23.70
N ARG A 66 12.63 -3.48 22.66
CA ARG A 66 13.26 -3.11 21.38
C ARG A 66 12.27 -2.37 20.47
N VAL A 67 12.62 -1.11 20.18
CA VAL A 67 12.22 -0.31 19.02
C VAL A 67 10.71 -0.20 18.75
N VAL A 68 10.19 0.98 19.10
CA VAL A 68 9.02 1.57 18.45
C VAL A 68 9.36 1.72 16.96
N THR A 69 8.84 0.83 16.11
CA THR A 69 8.68 1.16 14.68
C THR A 69 7.23 1.55 14.50
N GLN A 70 7.01 2.85 14.57
CA GLN A 70 5.84 3.51 14.02
C GLN A 70 5.78 3.08 12.56
N VAL A 71 4.82 2.24 12.16
CA VAL A 71 4.47 2.12 10.74
C VAL A 71 3.57 3.32 10.45
N PRO A 72 4.07 4.33 9.72
CA PRO A 72 3.28 5.51 9.45
C PRO A 72 2.08 5.10 8.61
N ILE A 73 0.92 5.64 8.96
CA ILE A 73 -0.24 5.71 8.07
C ILE A 73 0.19 6.58 6.88
N VAL A 74 0.90 5.99 5.91
CA VAL A 74 1.18 6.65 4.63
C VAL A 74 -0.11 6.54 3.84
N THR A 75 -0.89 7.59 4.01
CA THR A 75 -2.17 7.90 3.41
C THR A 75 -2.16 7.54 1.93
N LYS A 76 -3.21 6.87 1.44
CA LYS A 76 -3.36 6.42 0.04
C LYS A 76 -3.07 7.52 -1.00
N GLU A 77 -3.30 8.79 -0.66
CA GLU A 77 -2.96 9.96 -1.49
C GLU A 77 -1.45 10.20 -1.63
N GLU A 78 -0.67 10.02 -0.56
CA GLU A 78 0.79 10.15 -0.58
C GLU A 78 1.42 9.07 -1.47
N SER A 79 0.86 7.85 -1.45
CA SER A 79 1.28 6.76 -2.33
C SER A 79 1.02 7.06 -3.82
N GLY A 80 -0.10 7.73 -4.13
CA GLY A 80 -0.41 8.21 -5.47
C GLY A 80 0.56 9.29 -5.96
N MET A 81 0.87 10.28 -5.11
CA MET A 81 1.86 11.32 -5.44
C MET A 81 3.26 10.74 -5.63
N ALA A 82 3.72 9.89 -4.72
CA ALA A 82 5.03 9.24 -4.81
C ALA A 82 5.16 8.39 -6.09
N SER A 83 4.08 7.72 -6.48
CA SER A 83 4.03 6.93 -7.71
C SER A 83 4.07 7.78 -8.98
N ARG A 84 3.37 8.92 -9.01
CA ARG A 84 3.48 9.88 -10.13
C ARG A 84 4.87 10.48 -10.21
N ALA A 85 5.46 10.87 -9.09
CA ALA A 85 6.83 11.36 -9.04
C ALA A 85 7.83 10.32 -9.54
N TRP A 86 7.66 9.04 -9.18
CA TRP A 86 8.49 7.95 -9.70
C TRP A 86 8.35 7.78 -11.21
N ARG A 87 7.11 7.85 -11.75
CA ARG A 87 6.86 7.80 -13.20
C ARG A 87 7.58 8.95 -13.90
N GLU A 88 7.42 10.18 -13.42
CA GLU A 88 8.05 11.37 -14.00
C GLU A 88 9.58 11.25 -13.96
N ALA A 89 10.16 10.83 -12.84
CA ALA A 89 11.59 10.59 -12.73
C ALA A 89 12.07 9.51 -13.72
N SER A 90 11.30 8.43 -13.90
CA SER A 90 11.64 7.35 -14.84
C SER A 90 11.58 7.81 -16.30
N LEU A 91 10.61 8.65 -16.65
CA LEU A 91 10.53 9.29 -17.96
C LEU A 91 11.68 10.28 -18.17
N ALA A 92 12.02 11.10 -17.18
CA ALA A 92 13.12 12.06 -17.27
C ALA A 92 14.48 11.35 -17.45
N LYS A 93 14.74 10.28 -16.70
CA LYS A 93 15.97 9.47 -16.80
C LYS A 93 16.18 8.86 -18.18
N THR A 94 15.10 8.61 -18.91
CA THR A 94 15.13 7.92 -20.21
C THR A 94 14.95 8.86 -21.40
N GLU A 95 14.64 10.14 -21.17
CA GLU A 95 14.40 11.14 -22.24
C GLU A 95 15.63 11.33 -23.12
N TRP A 96 16.80 11.52 -22.51
CA TRP A 96 18.03 11.81 -23.23
C TRP A 96 18.43 10.68 -24.20
N LEU A 97 18.10 9.42 -23.89
CA LEU A 97 18.35 8.27 -24.77
C LEU A 97 17.51 8.36 -26.05
N VAL A 98 16.25 8.79 -25.92
CA VAL A 98 15.36 8.99 -27.08
C VAL A 98 15.85 10.16 -27.93
N THR A 99 16.20 11.29 -27.30
CA THR A 99 16.73 12.45 -28.00
C THR A 99 18.02 12.11 -28.74
N ARG A 100 18.99 11.46 -28.07
CA ARG A 100 20.24 11.03 -28.71
C ARG A 100 20.00 10.11 -29.91
N HIS A 101 19.11 9.13 -29.77
CA HIS A 101 18.82 8.20 -30.85
C HIS A 101 18.25 8.93 -32.08
N ARG A 102 17.36 9.91 -31.86
CA ARG A 102 16.81 10.75 -32.94
C ARG A 102 17.90 11.60 -33.59
N ASP A 103 18.73 12.26 -32.78
CA ASP A 103 19.85 13.06 -33.29
C ASP A 103 20.82 12.20 -34.14
N GLU A 104 21.11 10.97 -33.72
CA GLU A 104 21.96 10.03 -34.48
C GLU A 104 21.33 9.62 -35.82
N GLN A 105 20.01 9.37 -35.82
CA GLN A 105 19.26 9.08 -37.04
C GLN A 105 19.23 10.27 -38.01
N ASP A 106 18.95 11.47 -37.51
CA ASP A 106 18.90 12.70 -38.30
C ASP A 106 20.27 13.06 -38.88
N LEU A 107 21.35 12.77 -38.16
CA LEU A 107 22.73 12.91 -38.62
C LEU A 107 23.18 11.79 -39.59
N GLY A 108 22.35 10.76 -39.82
CA GLY A 108 22.69 9.61 -40.65
C GLY A 108 23.86 8.79 -40.12
N ARG A 109 24.11 8.81 -38.81
CA ARG A 109 25.18 8.05 -38.16
C ARG A 109 24.69 6.68 -37.71
N GLY A 110 25.62 5.79 -37.37
CA GLY A 110 25.28 4.58 -36.64
C GLY A 110 24.68 4.93 -35.27
N THR A 111 23.57 4.29 -34.91
CA THR A 111 22.88 4.54 -33.63
C THR A 111 23.59 3.83 -32.48
N SER A 112 23.68 4.49 -31.33
CA SER A 112 24.26 3.92 -30.10
C SER A 112 23.39 2.79 -29.52
N LEU A 113 22.07 2.87 -29.73
CA LEU A 113 21.11 1.82 -29.38
C LEU A 113 20.80 0.96 -30.60
N LYS A 114 20.66 -0.35 -30.39
CA LYS A 114 20.12 -1.26 -31.41
C LYS A 114 18.65 -0.92 -31.70
N PRO A 115 18.13 -1.18 -32.91
CA PRO A 115 16.72 -0.96 -33.22
C PRO A 115 15.76 -1.63 -32.23
N THR A 116 16.06 -2.85 -31.79
CA THR A 116 15.25 -3.57 -30.79
C THR A 116 15.26 -2.89 -29.41
N GLN A 117 16.42 -2.40 -28.96
CA GLN A 117 16.53 -1.65 -27.70
C GLN A 117 15.78 -0.32 -27.77
N TYR A 118 15.84 0.36 -28.91
CA TYR A 118 15.07 1.59 -29.10
C TYR A 118 13.56 1.33 -29.08
N LEU A 119 13.08 0.24 -29.69
CA LEU A 119 11.67 -0.15 -29.58
C LEU A 119 11.26 -0.47 -28.14
N GLU A 120 12.04 -1.30 -27.43
CA GLU A 120 11.79 -1.62 -26.02
C GLU A 120 11.79 -0.37 -25.13
N LEU A 121 12.63 0.63 -25.43
CA LEU A 121 12.64 1.93 -24.74
C LEU A 121 11.33 2.68 -24.94
N LEU A 122 10.83 2.72 -26.18
CA LEU A 122 9.58 3.40 -26.51
C LEU A 122 8.39 2.71 -25.85
N GLU A 123 8.34 1.36 -25.88
CA GLU A 123 7.31 0.56 -25.23
C GLU A 123 7.33 0.74 -23.71
N TYR A 124 8.51 0.68 -23.08
CA TYR A 124 8.66 0.94 -21.65
C TYR A 124 8.14 2.33 -21.27
N ARG A 125 8.52 3.36 -22.05
CA ARG A 125 8.07 4.74 -21.83
C ARG A 125 6.57 4.90 -22.05
N GLN A 126 5.98 4.16 -22.99
CA GLN A 126 4.54 4.15 -23.21
C GLN A 126 3.82 3.50 -22.02
N ALA A 127 4.28 2.33 -21.57
CA ALA A 127 3.73 1.66 -20.39
C ALA A 127 3.78 2.55 -19.13
N LEU A 128 4.85 3.34 -18.96
CA LEU A 128 4.93 4.34 -17.87
C LEU A 128 3.85 5.42 -17.99
N ARG A 129 3.48 5.83 -19.20
CA ARG A 129 2.43 6.84 -19.42
C ARG A 129 1.03 6.29 -19.19
N ASP A 130 0.80 5.03 -19.57
CA ASP A 130 -0.50 4.36 -19.45
C ASP A 130 -0.75 3.82 -18.03
N TRP A 131 0.30 3.62 -17.23
CA TRP A 131 0.21 3.07 -15.89
C TRP A 131 -0.74 3.82 -14.93
N PRO A 132 -0.81 5.16 -14.90
CA PRO A 132 -1.76 5.90 -14.05
C PRO A 132 -3.23 5.64 -14.39
N ASP A 133 -3.53 5.21 -15.62
CA ASP A 133 -4.88 4.89 -16.06
C ASP A 133 -5.25 3.42 -15.74
N SER A 134 -4.29 2.63 -15.24
CA SER A 134 -4.52 1.25 -14.81
C SER A 134 -5.24 1.19 -13.47
N LEU A 135 -6.13 0.20 -13.32
CA LEU A 135 -6.81 -0.13 -12.07
C LEU A 135 -5.85 -0.52 -10.93
N LEU A 136 -4.61 -0.87 -11.27
CA LEU A 136 -3.58 -1.27 -10.32
C LEU A 136 -2.77 -0.08 -9.77
N PHE A 137 -2.99 1.14 -10.27
CA PHE A 137 -2.34 2.33 -9.72
C PHE A 137 -2.84 2.63 -8.29
N PRO A 138 -1.96 2.99 -7.32
CA PRO A 138 -0.53 3.27 -7.41
C PRO A 138 0.38 2.09 -6.98
N ALA A 139 -0.09 0.84 -7.04
CA ALA A 139 0.65 -0.30 -6.49
C ALA A 139 2.03 -0.45 -7.12
N ALA A 140 3.08 -0.50 -6.29
CA ALA A 140 4.46 -0.57 -6.76
C ALA A 140 4.72 -1.84 -7.60
N ASP A 141 4.05 -2.94 -7.28
CA ASP A 141 4.17 -4.22 -7.99
C ASP A 141 3.58 -4.18 -9.41
N SER A 142 2.73 -3.19 -9.70
CA SER A 142 2.14 -3.00 -11.03
C SER A 142 2.95 -2.05 -11.93
N ARG A 143 4.08 -1.53 -11.43
CA ARG A 143 4.93 -0.63 -12.21
C ARG A 143 5.51 -1.38 -13.43
N PRO A 144 5.61 -0.70 -14.59
CA PRO A 144 6.31 -1.25 -15.73
C PRO A 144 7.74 -1.66 -15.36
N ALA A 145 8.13 -2.88 -15.75
CA ALA A 145 9.47 -3.38 -15.50
C ALA A 145 10.49 -2.70 -16.40
N THR A 146 11.54 -2.14 -15.82
CA THR A 146 12.65 -1.56 -16.58
C THR A 146 13.44 -2.67 -17.28
N PRO A 147 13.64 -2.60 -18.61
CA PRO A 147 14.50 -3.55 -19.31
C PRO A 147 15.92 -3.59 -18.71
N LEU A 148 16.54 -4.77 -18.64
CA LEU A 148 17.84 -4.95 -17.98
C LEU A 148 18.94 -4.08 -18.62
N TRP A 149 18.98 -4.01 -19.95
CA TRP A 149 19.94 -3.18 -20.68
C TRP A 149 19.73 -1.69 -20.38
N LEU A 150 18.48 -1.27 -20.16
CA LEU A 150 18.13 0.11 -19.86
C LEU A 150 18.59 0.47 -18.45
N ALA A 151 18.40 -0.43 -17.48
CA ALA A 151 18.88 -0.26 -16.11
C ALA A 151 20.40 -0.02 -16.07
N SER A 152 21.17 -0.72 -16.94
CA SER A 152 22.61 -0.49 -17.08
C SER A 152 22.96 0.81 -17.81
N ALA A 153 22.05 1.38 -18.60
CA ALA A 153 22.29 2.59 -19.40
C ALA A 153 21.93 3.88 -18.65
N ILE A 154 21.07 3.81 -17.63
CA ILE A 154 20.62 4.96 -16.81
C ILE A 154 21.11 4.89 -15.35
N GLY A 155 21.87 3.85 -15.01
CA GLY A 155 22.41 3.58 -13.67
C GLY A 155 23.67 4.36 -13.33
#